data_AF-A0A536GY02-F1
#
_entry.id   AF-A0A536GY02-F1
#
_cell.length_a   1.000
_cell.length_b   1.000
_cell.length_c   1.000
_cell.angle_alpha   90.00
_cell.angle_beta   90.00
_cell.angle_gamma   90.00
#
_symmetry.space_group_name_H-M   'P 1'
#
loop_
_entity.id
_entity.type
_entity.pdbx_description
1 polymer ?
#
loop_
_entity_poly.entity_id
_entity_poly.type
_entity_poly.pdbx_seq_one_letter_code
_entity_poly.pdbx_strand_id
1 'polypeptide(L)' 'MLGIDMPSTSLQMRRELWEEVIHETTLLSLVDAIVSEVTLEHIPRVTQAMLGGQTRGRILVRPSE' A
#
# COMPACT_ATOMS: atom_id res chain seq x y z
N MET A 1 -9.47 1.80 -5.60
CA MET A 1 -9.02 1.45 -4.24
C MET A 1 -9.14 2.70 -3.40
N LEU A 2 -10.16 2.79 -2.56
CA LEU A 2 -10.29 3.87 -1.58
C LEU A 2 -9.20 3.67 -0.53
N GLY A 3 -8.38 4.68 -0.27
CA GLY A 3 -7.42 4.63 0.81
C GLY A 3 -8.18 4.54 2.13
N ILE A 4 -7.90 3.51 2.93
CA ILE A 4 -8.46 3.39 4.28
C ILE A 4 -7.98 4.59 5.13
N ASP A 5 -6.73 5.02 4.94
CA ASP A 5 -6.11 6.18 5.59
C ASP A 5 -6.30 7.52 4.85
N MET A 6 -7.55 7.86 4.53
CA MET A 6 -7.88 9.20 4.01
C MET A 6 -8.26 10.16 5.15
N PRO A 7 -8.00 11.48 5.01
CA PRO A 7 -8.38 12.46 6.04
C PRO A 7 -9.88 12.48 6.35
N SER A 8 -10.70 12.12 5.37
CA SER A 8 -12.16 12.02 5.50
C SER A 8 -12.63 10.76 6.23
N THR A 9 -11.75 9.80 6.52
CA THR A 9 -12.11 8.53 7.16
C THR A 9 -12.00 8.67 8.69
N SER A 10 -13.15 8.59 9.38
CA SER A 10 -13.21 8.59 10.84
C SER A 10 -12.41 7.42 11.42
N LEU A 11 -11.91 7.55 12.65
CA LEU A 11 -11.12 6.49 13.29
C LEU A 11 -11.90 5.17 13.41
N GLN A 12 -13.19 5.25 13.71
CA GLN A 12 -14.06 4.07 13.80
C GLN A 12 -14.18 3.36 12.45
N MET A 13 -14.52 4.11 11.39
CA MET A 13 -14.61 3.56 10.03
C MET A 13 -13.28 2.95 9.59
N ARG A 14 -12.17 3.59 9.96
CA ARG A 14 -10.83 3.11 9.64
C ARG A 14 -10.56 1.73 10.24
N ARG A 15 -10.95 1.55 11.49
CA ARG A 15 -10.81 0.29 12.20
C ARG A 15 -11.66 -0.81 11.57
N GLU A 16 -12.93 -0.53 11.31
CA GLU A 16 -13.87 -1.49 10.70
C GLU A 16 -13.35 -1.98 9.34
N LEU A 17 -12.90 -1.06 8.48
CA LEU A 17 -12.33 -1.40 7.16
C LEU A 17 -11.05 -2.24 7.26
N TRP A 18 -10.17 -1.95 8.23
CA TRP A 18 -8.97 -2.76 8.44
C TRP A 18 -9.30 -4.17 8.97
N GLU A 19 -10.30 -4.30 9.84
CA GLU A 19 -10.77 -5.58 10.34
C GLU A 19 -11.34 -6.46 9.21
N GLU A 20 -12.07 -5.87 8.26
CA GLU A 20 -12.56 -6.54 7.03
C GLU A 20 -11.42 -7.03 6.14
N VAL A 21 -10.41 -6.19 5.88
CA VAL A 21 -9.26 -6.55 5.03
C VAL A 21 -8.46 -7.74 5.58
N ILE A 22 -8.40 -7.88 6.91
CA ILE A 22 -7.66 -8.97 7.57
C ILE A 22 -8.43 -10.30 7.52
N HIS A 23 -9.76 -10.27 7.55
CA HIS A 23 -10.58 -11.48 7.61
C HIS A 23 -10.80 -12.16 6.26
N GLU A 24 -10.71 -11.40 5.17
CA GLU A 24 -10.90 -11.94 3.83
C GLU A 24 -9.61 -12.59 3.27
N THR A 25 -9.75 -13.42 2.23
CA THR A 25 -8.67 -13.89 1.31
C THR A 25 -7.85 -12.76 0.68
N THR A 26 -8.22 -11.52 0.98
CA THR A 26 -7.61 -10.26 0.58
C THR A 26 -6.12 -10.20 0.92
N LEU A 27 -5.67 -10.78 2.04
CA LEU A 27 -4.23 -10.80 2.39
C LEU A 27 -3.37 -11.58 1.39
N LEU A 28 -3.81 -12.76 0.94
CA LEU A 28 -3.08 -13.53 -0.08
C LEU A 28 -3.05 -12.79 -1.42
N SER A 29 -4.19 -12.20 -1.81
CA SER A 29 -4.26 -11.36 -3.02
C SER A 29 -3.44 -10.07 -2.93
N LEU A 30 -3.22 -9.55 -1.72
CA LEU A 30 -2.39 -8.38 -1.45
C LEU A 30 -0.91 -8.70 -1.64
N VAL A 31 -0.47 -9.87 -1.19
CA VAL A 31 0.90 -10.35 -1.41
C VAL A 31 1.16 -10.49 -2.92
N ASP A 32 0.23 -11.08 -3.68
CA ASP A 32 0.34 -11.19 -5.14
C ASP A 32 0.36 -9.82 -5.84
N ALA A 33 -0.24 -8.80 -5.23
CA ALA A 33 -0.23 -7.43 -5.75
C ALA A 33 1.07 -6.67 -5.44
N ILE A 34 1.89 -7.13 -4.49
CA ILE A 34 3.22 -6.57 -4.21
C ILE A 34 4.19 -7.10 -5.25
N VAL A 35 4.71 -6.20 -6.08
CA VAL A 35 5.63 -6.57 -7.18
C VAL A 35 7.07 -6.17 -6.92
N SER A 36 7.32 -5.36 -5.89
CA SER A 36 8.66 -4.88 -5.55
C SER A 36 8.73 -4.44 -4.09
N GLU A 37 9.86 -4.73 -3.47
CA GLU A 37 10.23 -4.18 -2.15
C GLU A 37 11.45 -3.27 -2.31
N VAL A 38 11.43 -2.09 -1.69
CA VAL A 38 12.49 -1.07 -1.81
C VAL A 38 12.87 -0.51 -0.44
N THR A 39 14.04 0.11 -0.34
CA THR A 39 14.45 0.84 0.88
C THR A 39 14.02 2.31 0.80
N LEU A 40 14.13 3.03 1.92
CA LEU A 40 13.73 4.43 2.04
C LEU A 40 14.42 5.34 1.00
N GLU A 41 15.69 5.10 0.71
CA GLU A 41 16.51 5.89 -0.23
C GLU A 41 15.98 5.82 -1.67
N HIS A 42 15.21 4.77 -2.00
CA HIS A 42 14.66 4.57 -3.33
C HIS A 42 13.33 5.31 -3.55
N ILE A 43 12.70 5.86 -2.51
CA ILE A 43 11.40 6.54 -2.61
C ILE A 43 11.38 7.61 -3.71
N PRO A 44 12.35 8.54 -3.82
CA PRO A 44 12.31 9.58 -4.85
C PRO A 44 12.24 9.01 -6.27
N ARG A 45 13.09 8.01 -6.56
CA ARG A 45 13.14 7.34 -7.85
C ARG A 45 11.84 6.58 -8.16
N VAL A 46 11.34 5.83 -7.18
CA VAL A 46 10.12 5.01 -7.34
C VAL A 46 8.89 5.88 -7.54
N THR A 47 8.78 6.98 -6.79
CA THR A 47 7.66 7.93 -6.91
C THR A 47 7.65 8.59 -8.28
N GLN A 48 8.83 8.95 -8.80
CA GLN A 48 8.96 9.49 -10.15
C GLN A 48 8.49 8.48 -11.22
N ALA A 49 8.88 7.20 -11.09
CA ALA A 49 8.42 6.14 -11.97
C ALA A 49 6.89 5.92 -11.85
N MET A 50 6.32 6.01 -10.64
CA MET A 50 4.87 5.90 -10.41
C MET A 50 4.11 7.03 -11.12
N LEU A 51 4.54 8.28 -10.95
CA LEU A 51 3.93 9.43 -11.61
C LEU A 51 4.05 9.37 -13.14
N GLY A 52 5.12 8.76 -13.64
CA GLY A 52 5.31 8.49 -15.06
C GLY A 52 4.54 7.28 -15.61
N GLY A 53 3.75 6.58 -14.79
CA GLY A 53 3.00 5.38 -15.19
C GLY A 53 3.90 4.17 -15.50
N GLN A 54 5.14 4.17 -15.03
CA GLN A 54 6.14 3.13 -15.30
C GLN A 54 6.16 2.02 -14.25
N THR A 55 5.24 2.06 -13.29
CA THR A 55 5.08 1.05 -12.24
C THR A 55 3.77 0.31 -12.40
N ARG A 56 3.78 -0.98 -12.10
CA ARG A 56 2.58 -1.83 -11.98
C ARG A 56 2.46 -2.33 -10.55
N GLY A 57 1.25 -2.63 -10.09
CA GLY A 57 1.03 -3.25 -8.78
C GLY A 57 1.37 -2.33 -7.61
N ARG A 58 1.82 -2.93 -6.50
CA ARG A 58 2.19 -2.23 -5.27
C ARG A 58 3.68 -2.39 -5.00
N ILE A 59 4.26 -1.34 -4.43
CA ILE A 59 5.65 -1.32 -4.01
C ILE A 59 5.67 -1.14 -2.49
N LEU A 60 6.32 -2.06 -1.79
CA LEU A 60 6.48 -2.01 -0.34
C LEU A 60 7.80 -1.35 -0.01
N VAL A 61 7.78 -0.36 0.87
CA VAL A 61 9.01 0.26 1.38
C VAL A 61 9.36 -0.40 2.71
N ARG A 62 10.53 -1.03 2.79
CA ARG A 62 11.04 -1.53 4.07
C ARG A 62 11.65 -0.38 4.87
N PRO A 63 11.28 -0.20 6.14
CA PRO A 63 12.02 0.68 7.03
C PRO A 63 13.47 0.18 7.16
N SER A 64 14.41 1.09 7.30
CA SER A 64 15.79 0.78 7.70
C SER A 64 15.77 0.18 9.12
N GLU A 65 16.67 -0.79 9.38
CA GLU A 65 16.90 -1.35 10.71
C GLU A 65 17.25 -0.27 11.76
#